data_AF-A0A2V1BDQ9-F1
#
_entry.id   AF-A0A2V1BDQ9-F1
#
_cell.length_a   1.000
_cell.length_b   1.000
_cell.length_c   1.000
_cell.angle_alpha   90.00
_cell.angle_beta   90.00
_cell.angle_gamma   90.00
#
_symmetry.space_group_name_H-M   'P 1'
#
loop_
_entity.id
_entity.type
_entity.pdbx_description
1 polymer ?
#
loop_
_entity_poly.entity_id
_entity_poly.type
_entity_poly.pdbx_seq_one_letter_code
_entity_poly.pdbx_strand_id
1 'polypeptide(L)'
;MPSISTALVAAQGTQDAPMISGNPTGVVYEADLPPDPFFTKGAFNGNIKGSIRAEAPDDGNGVLFTVRFENFSIEGGPFLYHLHAMPVPSGGNCTETLAHLDPYIRGESPPCDASTPQTCQVGDMSGKHGKVTQDPFEAGYLDPFLSLKVGDAAFFGNLSLVVHFGNATRITCANFVRTDSSKSSDRPTLPRSI
;
A
#
# COMPACT_ATOMS: atom_id res chain seq x y z
N MET A 1 -30.85 7.21 47.33
CA MET A 1 -29.91 8.11 46.63
C MET A 1 -29.23 7.31 45.54
N PRO A 2 -29.50 7.54 44.25
CA PRO A 2 -28.78 6.84 43.19
C PRO A 2 -27.48 7.60 42.88
N SER A 3 -26.34 6.90 42.98
CA SER A 3 -25.06 7.38 42.45
C SER A 3 -25.07 7.27 40.94
N ILE A 4 -24.96 8.41 40.25
CA ILE A 4 -24.74 8.47 38.82
C ILE A 4 -23.22 8.43 38.60
N SER A 5 -22.71 7.28 38.18
CA SER A 5 -21.32 7.15 37.72
C SER A 5 -21.23 7.68 36.29
N THR A 6 -20.69 8.89 36.15
CA THR A 6 -20.37 9.48 34.85
C THR A 6 -19.13 8.79 34.27
N ALA A 7 -19.30 7.97 33.24
CA ALA A 7 -18.18 7.44 32.48
C ALA A 7 -17.59 8.55 31.61
N LEU A 8 -16.34 8.94 31.88
CA LEU A 8 -15.57 9.79 30.97
C LEU A 8 -15.19 8.97 29.73
N VAL A 9 -15.77 9.31 28.59
CA VAL A 9 -15.28 8.88 27.28
C VAL A 9 -14.12 9.81 26.93
N ALA A 10 -12.89 9.32 26.99
CA ALA A 10 -11.74 10.06 26.50
C ALA A 10 -11.79 10.11 24.97
N ALA A 11 -11.91 11.31 24.40
CA ALA A 11 -11.72 11.52 22.98
C ALA A 11 -10.25 11.24 22.64
N GLN A 12 -9.97 10.15 21.92
CA GLN A 12 -8.64 9.90 21.39
C GLN A 12 -8.40 10.88 20.24
N GLY A 13 -7.53 11.87 20.44
CA GLY A 13 -7.11 12.81 19.40
C GLY A 13 -6.21 12.14 18.37
N THR A 14 -6.17 12.69 17.16
CA THR A 14 -5.25 12.29 16.09
C THR A 14 -3.80 12.41 16.55
N GLN A 15 -2.94 11.47 16.17
CA GLN A 15 -1.51 11.47 16.54
C GLN A 15 -0.62 11.40 15.29
N ASP A 16 0.57 12.00 15.37
CA ASP A 16 1.58 11.86 14.34
C ASP A 16 2.04 10.39 14.24
N ALA A 17 2.22 9.90 13.02
CA ALA A 17 2.78 8.58 12.78
C ALA A 17 4.25 8.54 13.23
N PRO A 18 4.64 7.63 14.12
CA PRO A 18 6.03 7.45 14.52
C PRO A 18 6.83 6.84 13.38
N MET A 19 8.10 7.24 13.28
CA MET A 19 9.05 6.57 12.39
C MET A 19 9.27 5.12 12.84
N ILE A 20 9.27 4.20 11.89
CA ILE A 20 9.47 2.77 12.11
C ILE A 20 10.95 2.43 11.96
N SER A 21 11.47 1.70 12.94
CA SER A 21 12.78 1.07 12.91
C SER A 21 12.67 -0.42 13.24
N GLY A 22 13.73 -1.17 12.93
CA GLY A 22 13.79 -2.61 13.18
C GLY A 22 12.85 -3.43 12.29
N ASN A 23 12.53 -2.94 11.09
CA ASN A 23 11.85 -3.77 10.09
C ASN A 23 12.73 -4.99 9.74
N PRO A 24 12.12 -6.20 9.57
CA PRO A 24 12.89 -7.38 9.18
C PRO A 24 13.51 -7.19 7.79
N THR A 25 14.83 -7.38 7.72
CA THR A 25 15.59 -7.34 6.46
C THR A 25 15.53 -8.68 5.74
N GLY A 26 15.79 -8.66 4.42
CA GLY A 26 15.74 -9.87 3.57
C GLY A 26 14.33 -10.43 3.34
N VAL A 27 13.29 -9.69 3.73
CA VAL A 27 11.88 -10.01 3.46
C VAL A 27 11.34 -9.03 2.44
N VAL A 28 10.62 -9.56 1.46
CA VAL A 28 9.99 -8.79 0.39
C VAL A 28 8.50 -9.05 0.42
N TYR A 29 7.72 -7.98 0.30
CA TYR A 29 6.29 -8.05 0.02
C TYR A 29 6.01 -7.40 -1.32
N GLU A 30 5.15 -8.01 -2.12
CA GLU A 30 4.77 -7.49 -3.42
C GLU A 30 3.26 -7.58 -3.59
N ALA A 31 2.67 -6.54 -4.19
CA ALA A 31 1.27 -6.54 -4.61
C ALA A 31 1.23 -6.37 -6.13
N ASP A 32 0.98 -7.49 -6.82
CA ASP A 32 0.82 -7.56 -8.27
C ASP A 32 -0.64 -7.30 -8.66
N LEU A 33 -0.86 -6.28 -9.50
CA LEU A 33 -2.20 -5.93 -9.97
C LEU A 33 -2.75 -7.03 -10.90
N PRO A 34 -4.01 -7.48 -10.69
CA PRO A 34 -4.58 -8.58 -11.46
C PRO A 34 -4.84 -8.18 -12.93
N PRO A 35 -4.80 -9.13 -13.88
CA PRO A 35 -5.12 -8.84 -15.27
C PRO A 35 -6.60 -8.48 -15.47
N ASP A 36 -7.49 -9.04 -14.64
CA ASP A 36 -8.93 -8.84 -14.71
C ASP A 36 -9.32 -7.48 -14.10
N PRO A 37 -10.09 -6.65 -14.82
CA PRO A 37 -10.47 -5.33 -14.32
C PRO A 37 -11.56 -5.43 -13.25
N PHE A 38 -11.33 -4.78 -12.11
CA PHE A 38 -12.40 -4.50 -11.14
C PHE A 38 -13.32 -3.39 -11.66
N PHE A 39 -12.75 -2.29 -12.15
CA PHE A 39 -13.51 -1.19 -12.75
C PHE A 39 -13.67 -1.38 -14.26
N THR A 40 -14.91 -1.55 -14.71
CA THR A 40 -15.23 -1.90 -16.11
C THR A 40 -15.88 -0.75 -16.90
N LYS A 41 -15.99 0.44 -16.29
CA LYS A 41 -16.58 1.62 -16.94
C LYS A 41 -15.45 2.51 -17.49
N GLY A 42 -15.73 3.32 -18.51
CA GLY A 42 -14.77 4.33 -19.00
C GLY A 42 -13.73 3.81 -19.99
N ALA A 43 -12.66 4.58 -20.17
CA ALA A 43 -11.75 4.52 -21.33
C ALA A 43 -10.54 3.56 -21.19
N PHE A 44 -10.52 2.67 -20.20
CA PHE A 44 -9.43 1.70 -20.09
C PHE A 44 -9.61 0.55 -21.08
N ASN A 45 -8.55 0.21 -21.80
CA ASN A 45 -8.46 -1.05 -22.52
C ASN A 45 -7.87 -2.11 -21.59
N GLY A 46 -8.73 -2.86 -20.90
CA GLY A 46 -8.33 -3.82 -19.87
C GLY A 46 -8.11 -3.17 -18.50
N ASN A 47 -7.17 -3.71 -17.72
CA ASN A 47 -6.84 -3.22 -16.37
C ASN A 47 -5.50 -2.47 -16.34
N ILE A 48 -5.30 -1.65 -15.30
CA ILE A 48 -3.95 -1.16 -14.95
C ILE A 48 -3.09 -2.37 -14.60
N LYS A 49 -1.85 -2.38 -15.10
CA LYS A 49 -0.90 -3.48 -14.89
C LYS A 49 0.29 -3.00 -14.07
N GLY A 50 1.03 -3.96 -13.54
CA GLY A 50 2.27 -3.74 -12.80
C GLY A 50 2.13 -4.09 -11.33
N SER A 51 3.11 -3.65 -10.54
CA SER A 51 3.24 -4.05 -9.15
C SER A 51 3.85 -2.95 -8.29
N ILE A 52 3.67 -3.12 -6.99
CA ILE A 52 4.42 -2.39 -5.97
C ILE A 52 5.16 -3.41 -5.11
N ARG A 53 6.48 -3.23 -4.99
CA ARG A 53 7.37 -4.09 -4.21
C ARG A 53 7.90 -3.32 -3.01
N ALA A 54 7.98 -3.97 -1.87
CA ALA A 54 8.37 -3.39 -0.60
C ALA A 54 9.39 -4.26 0.14
N GLU A 55 10.46 -3.66 0.64
CA GLU A 55 11.48 -4.30 1.47
C GLU A 55 12.10 -3.31 2.46
N ALA A 56 12.69 -3.81 3.55
CA ALA A 56 13.43 -2.94 4.47
C ALA A 56 14.85 -2.66 3.96
N PRO A 57 15.38 -1.43 4.12
CA PRO A 57 16.82 -1.17 3.98
C PRO A 57 17.63 -1.99 5.00
N ASP A 58 18.95 -2.10 4.79
CA ASP A 58 19.84 -2.89 5.66
C ASP A 58 19.84 -2.44 7.13
N ASP A 59 19.56 -1.16 7.40
CA ASP A 59 19.45 -0.61 8.75
C ASP A 59 18.06 -0.82 9.41
N GLY A 60 17.10 -1.38 8.66
CA GLY A 60 15.74 -1.67 9.11
C GLY A 60 14.87 -0.42 9.35
N ASN A 61 15.30 0.76 8.90
CA ASN A 61 14.54 2.01 9.09
C ASN A 61 13.60 2.26 7.91
N GLY A 62 12.30 2.33 8.19
CA GLY A 62 11.28 2.49 7.16
C GLY A 62 11.21 1.32 6.17
N VAL A 63 10.55 1.56 5.04
CA VAL A 63 10.32 0.58 3.98
C VAL A 63 10.61 1.22 2.63
N LEU A 64 11.49 0.60 1.86
CA LEU A 64 11.79 0.97 0.49
C LEU A 64 10.71 0.40 -0.43
N PHE A 65 10.07 1.28 -1.19
CA PHE A 65 9.09 0.91 -2.21
C PHE A 65 9.66 1.09 -3.61
N THR A 66 9.40 0.12 -4.47
CA THR A 66 9.62 0.19 -5.92
C THR A 66 8.26 0.01 -6.59
N VAL A 67 7.80 1.04 -7.29
CA VAL A 67 6.50 1.11 -7.93
C VAL A 67 6.65 1.05 -9.44
N ARG A 68 5.87 0.21 -10.10
CA ARG A 68 5.78 0.15 -11.57
C ARG A 68 4.35 -0.07 -11.98
N PHE A 69 3.75 0.90 -12.63
CA PHE A 69 2.40 0.80 -13.15
C PHE A 69 2.33 1.25 -14.61
N GLU A 70 1.43 0.64 -15.37
CA GLU A 70 1.19 1.00 -16.78
C GLU A 70 -0.29 0.85 -17.15
N ASN A 71 -0.63 1.30 -18.36
CA ASN A 71 -1.97 1.29 -18.94
C ASN A 71 -2.92 2.32 -18.32
N PHE A 72 -2.40 3.49 -17.94
CA PHE A 72 -3.24 4.61 -17.53
C PHE A 72 -3.85 5.36 -18.72
N SER A 73 -5.10 5.81 -18.56
CA SER A 73 -5.73 6.72 -19.51
C SER A 73 -5.21 8.15 -19.30
N ILE A 74 -5.27 8.97 -20.35
CA ILE A 74 -5.03 10.42 -20.23
C ILE A 74 -6.12 11.12 -19.40
N GLU A 75 -7.28 10.47 -19.22
CA GLU A 75 -8.42 11.00 -18.46
C GLU A 75 -8.52 10.36 -17.06
N GLY A 76 -9.04 11.14 -16.11
CA GLY A 76 -9.34 10.65 -14.76
C GLY A 76 -8.17 10.69 -13.77
N GLY A 77 -6.98 11.09 -14.21
CA GLY A 77 -5.85 11.38 -13.34
C GLY A 77 -5.81 12.82 -12.77
N PRO A 78 -4.74 13.20 -12.04
CA PRO A 78 -3.65 12.34 -11.59
C PRO A 78 -4.19 11.19 -10.74
N PHE A 79 -3.72 9.98 -11.01
CA PHE A 79 -4.22 8.78 -10.33
C PHE A 79 -3.58 8.66 -8.96
N LEU A 80 -4.35 8.13 -8.02
CA LEU A 80 -3.95 7.94 -6.65
C LEU A 80 -3.69 6.45 -6.41
N TYR A 81 -2.89 6.13 -5.42
CA TYR A 81 -2.66 4.79 -4.94
C TYR A 81 -2.37 4.83 -3.44
N HIS A 82 -3.01 3.92 -2.71
CA HIS A 82 -2.97 3.88 -1.26
C HIS A 82 -2.89 2.44 -0.76
N LEU A 83 -2.38 2.28 0.46
CA LEU A 83 -2.51 1.05 1.22
C LEU A 83 -3.81 1.09 2.02
N HIS A 84 -4.62 0.05 1.88
CA HIS A 84 -5.95 -0.05 2.49
C HIS A 84 -5.95 -0.94 3.73
N ALA A 85 -6.94 -0.75 4.60
CA ALA A 85 -7.00 -1.37 5.92
C ALA A 85 -7.38 -2.86 5.91
N MET A 86 -7.90 -3.38 4.79
CA MET A 86 -8.30 -4.79 4.65
C MET A 86 -7.71 -5.42 3.40
N PRO A 87 -7.47 -6.75 3.40
CA PRO A 87 -7.12 -7.48 2.20
C PRO A 87 -8.24 -7.44 1.16
N VAL A 88 -7.88 -7.55 -0.12
CA VAL A 88 -8.79 -7.84 -1.22
C VAL A 88 -9.39 -9.24 -0.99
N PRO A 89 -10.72 -9.39 -1.02
CA PRO A 89 -11.39 -10.68 -0.90
C PRO A 89 -11.13 -11.56 -2.13
N SER A 90 -11.44 -12.85 -2.04
CA SER A 90 -11.28 -13.82 -3.15
C SER A 90 -12.02 -13.43 -4.43
N GLY A 91 -13.10 -12.64 -4.34
CA GLY A 91 -13.84 -12.12 -5.49
C GLY A 91 -13.24 -10.88 -6.15
N GLY A 92 -12.10 -10.35 -5.67
CA GLY A 92 -11.44 -9.17 -6.27
C GLY A 92 -12.19 -7.85 -6.04
N ASN A 93 -13.17 -7.81 -5.14
CA ASN A 93 -13.96 -6.61 -4.89
C ASN A 93 -13.13 -5.56 -4.14
N CYS A 94 -12.61 -4.56 -4.86
CA CYS A 94 -11.80 -3.51 -4.26
C CYS A 94 -12.54 -2.64 -3.24
N THR A 95 -13.88 -2.65 -3.18
CA THR A 95 -14.62 -1.90 -2.15
C THR A 95 -14.51 -2.52 -0.75
N GLU A 96 -14.25 -3.82 -0.67
CA GLU A 96 -14.11 -4.57 0.59
C GLU A 96 -12.74 -4.37 1.26
N THR A 97 -11.80 -3.69 0.60
CA THR A 97 -10.54 -3.26 1.23
C THR A 97 -10.73 -2.13 2.25
N LEU A 98 -11.95 -1.59 2.36
CA LEU A 98 -12.37 -0.54 3.29
C LEU A 98 -11.55 0.75 3.17
N ALA A 99 -11.35 1.49 4.25
CA ALA A 99 -10.63 2.77 4.26
C ALA A 99 -9.11 2.59 4.08
N HIS A 100 -8.37 3.71 3.99
CA HIS A 100 -6.91 3.67 4.01
C HIS A 100 -6.38 3.11 5.33
N LEU A 101 -5.17 2.55 5.31
CA LEU A 101 -4.43 2.19 6.53
C LEU A 101 -4.11 3.46 7.32
N ASP A 102 -4.85 3.69 8.40
CA ASP A 102 -4.76 4.90 9.20
C ASP A 102 -4.82 4.59 10.72
N PRO A 103 -3.78 3.92 11.26
CA PRO A 103 -3.77 3.51 12.67
C PRO A 103 -3.74 4.67 13.67
N TYR A 104 -3.44 5.89 13.22
CA TYR A 104 -3.36 7.09 14.07
C TYR A 104 -4.53 8.06 13.84
N ILE A 105 -5.56 7.60 13.12
CA ILE A 105 -6.86 8.27 12.95
C ILE A 105 -6.67 9.69 12.39
N ARG A 106 -5.74 9.85 11.46
CA ARG A 106 -5.46 11.13 10.83
C ARG A 106 -6.67 11.63 10.04
N GLY A 107 -7.30 10.76 9.27
CA GLY A 107 -8.40 11.07 8.36
C GLY A 107 -7.98 11.67 7.02
N GLU A 108 -8.96 12.02 6.19
CA GLU A 108 -8.74 12.52 4.82
C GLU A 108 -8.54 14.04 4.74
N SER A 109 -8.99 14.78 5.76
CA SER A 109 -9.05 16.24 5.76
C SER A 109 -8.28 16.84 6.94
N PRO A 110 -7.38 17.80 6.71
CA PRO A 110 -6.96 18.30 5.39
C PRO A 110 -6.23 17.21 4.57
N PRO A 111 -6.08 17.39 3.23
CA PRO A 111 -5.27 16.49 2.42
C PRO A 111 -3.85 16.30 2.99
N CYS A 112 -3.17 15.21 2.65
CA CYS A 112 -1.78 15.02 3.06
C CYS A 112 -0.88 16.16 2.56
N ASP A 113 -0.05 16.67 3.46
CA ASP A 113 1.02 17.61 3.16
C ASP A 113 2.36 16.85 3.20
N ALA A 114 2.96 16.67 2.02
CA ALA A 114 4.22 15.96 1.86
C ALA A 114 5.40 16.63 2.61
N SER A 115 5.28 17.90 3.01
CA SER A 115 6.30 18.57 3.83
C SER A 115 6.26 18.16 5.31
N THR A 116 5.14 17.58 5.75
CA THR A 116 4.93 17.05 7.11
C THR A 116 4.32 15.64 7.06
N PRO A 117 5.00 14.66 6.43
CA PRO A 117 4.41 13.38 6.07
C PRO A 117 4.03 12.51 7.27
N GLN A 118 4.58 12.79 8.46
CA GLN A 118 4.17 12.16 9.73
C GLN A 118 2.72 12.49 10.11
N THR A 119 2.16 13.57 9.56
CA THR A 119 0.77 14.00 9.79
C THR A 119 -0.20 13.42 8.77
N CYS A 120 0.24 12.55 7.87
CA CYS A 120 -0.60 11.91 6.86
C CYS A 120 -1.08 10.52 7.32
N GLN A 121 -2.11 9.98 6.66
CA GLN A 121 -2.46 8.57 6.88
C GLN A 121 -1.28 7.71 6.49
N VAL A 122 -1.02 6.65 7.27
CA VAL A 122 0.13 5.77 7.06
C VAL A 122 0.10 5.14 5.65
N GLY A 123 -1.09 4.79 5.16
CA GLY A 123 -1.30 4.25 3.82
C GLY A 123 -1.40 5.27 2.67
N ASP A 124 -1.30 6.59 2.93
CA ASP A 124 -1.42 7.61 1.88
C ASP A 124 -0.12 7.78 1.08
N MET A 125 0.14 6.86 0.15
CA MET A 125 1.35 6.84 -0.66
C MET A 125 1.39 8.03 -1.64
N SER A 126 0.25 8.32 -2.27
CA SER A 126 0.15 9.41 -3.26
C SER A 126 0.32 10.80 -2.65
N GLY A 127 -0.20 11.00 -1.44
CA GLY A 127 -0.03 12.25 -0.70
C GLY A 127 1.42 12.47 -0.26
N LYS A 128 2.10 11.42 0.21
CA LYS A 128 3.49 11.50 0.70
C LYS A 128 4.53 11.54 -0.42
N HIS A 129 4.37 10.71 -1.45
CA HIS A 129 5.42 10.40 -2.44
C HIS A 129 5.07 10.81 -3.87
N GLY A 130 3.89 11.40 -4.07
CA GLY A 130 3.43 11.88 -5.37
C GLY A 130 2.44 10.95 -6.06
N LYS A 131 1.59 11.58 -6.88
CA LYS A 131 0.53 10.93 -7.66
C LYS A 131 1.07 10.36 -8.96
N VAL A 132 0.33 9.46 -9.58
CA VAL A 132 0.63 8.98 -10.94
C VAL A 132 0.18 10.02 -11.96
N THR A 133 1.15 10.60 -12.69
CA THR A 133 0.94 11.67 -13.66
C THR A 133 1.41 11.32 -15.07
N GLN A 134 1.98 10.13 -15.26
CA GLN A 134 2.54 9.66 -16.53
C GLN A 134 2.30 8.15 -16.70
N ASP A 135 2.40 7.68 -17.93
CA ASP A 135 2.31 6.26 -18.31
C ASP A 135 3.49 5.93 -19.24
N PRO A 136 4.36 4.95 -18.91
CA PRO A 136 4.38 4.20 -17.66
C PRO A 136 4.81 5.07 -16.46
N PHE A 137 4.37 4.65 -15.27
CA PHE A 137 4.78 5.25 -14.00
C PHE A 137 5.76 4.34 -13.28
N GLU A 138 6.94 4.88 -13.00
CA GLU A 138 7.96 4.22 -12.18
C GLU A 138 8.42 5.16 -11.07
N ALA A 139 8.50 4.64 -9.85
CA ALA A 139 8.97 5.40 -8.70
C ALA A 139 9.73 4.51 -7.71
N GLY A 140 10.67 5.11 -7.00
CA GLY A 140 11.36 4.50 -5.87
C GLY A 140 11.50 5.49 -4.73
N TYR A 141 11.08 5.11 -3.52
CA TYR A 141 11.13 6.00 -2.35
C TYR A 141 11.15 5.20 -1.04
N LEU A 142 11.66 5.86 0.00
CA LEU A 142 11.63 5.34 1.37
C LEU A 142 10.43 5.92 2.12
N ASP A 143 9.57 5.05 2.65
CA ASP A 143 8.51 5.46 3.58
C ASP A 143 8.93 5.14 5.02
N PRO A 144 9.09 6.15 5.90
CA PRO A 144 9.56 5.90 7.25
C PRO A 144 8.45 5.47 8.21
N PHE A 145 7.18 5.44 7.80
CA PHE A 145 6.03 5.24 8.70
C PHE A 145 5.34 3.88 8.54
N LEU A 146 5.61 3.17 7.44
CA LEU A 146 5.12 1.81 7.20
C LEU A 146 6.01 0.75 7.85
N SER A 147 5.40 -0.39 8.20
CA SER A 147 6.08 -1.48 8.89
C SER A 147 5.95 -2.81 8.16
N LEU A 148 7.02 -3.60 8.21
CA LEU A 148 7.07 -5.01 7.83
C LEU A 148 7.08 -5.93 9.05
N LYS A 149 7.03 -5.38 10.27
CA LYS A 149 6.92 -6.17 11.51
C LYS A 149 5.49 -6.62 11.74
N VAL A 150 5.26 -7.93 11.72
CA VAL A 150 3.96 -8.51 12.05
C VAL A 150 3.52 -8.07 13.44
N GLY A 151 2.32 -7.51 13.54
CA GLY A 151 1.74 -7.02 14.80
C GLY A 151 1.93 -5.53 15.07
N ASP A 152 2.78 -4.83 14.31
CA ASP A 152 2.81 -3.37 14.35
C ASP A 152 1.51 -2.78 13.78
N ALA A 153 1.07 -1.65 14.32
CA ALA A 153 -0.13 -0.97 13.83
C ALA A 153 -0.01 -0.50 12.36
N ALA A 154 1.21 -0.24 11.90
CA ALA A 154 1.54 0.14 10.52
C ALA A 154 1.92 -1.06 9.64
N PHE A 155 1.70 -2.30 10.11
CA PHE A 155 1.98 -3.50 9.32
C PHE A 155 0.99 -3.64 8.17
N PHE A 156 1.51 -3.64 6.93
CA PHE A 156 0.69 -3.73 5.72
C PHE A 156 0.86 -5.04 4.95
N GLY A 157 1.78 -5.92 5.38
CA GLY A 157 2.18 -7.11 4.62
C GLY A 157 1.08 -8.15 4.37
N ASN A 158 -0.09 -8.02 5.01
CA ASN A 158 -1.29 -8.84 4.79
C ASN A 158 -2.51 -8.01 4.34
N LEU A 159 -2.29 -6.75 3.95
CA LEU A 159 -3.31 -5.82 3.51
C LEU A 159 -3.27 -5.66 1.99
N SER A 160 -3.79 -4.56 1.46
CA SER A 160 -3.94 -4.35 0.03
C SER A 160 -3.44 -3.00 -0.47
N LEU A 161 -2.97 -3.00 -1.71
CA LEU A 161 -2.83 -1.82 -2.56
C LEU A 161 -4.18 -1.56 -3.25
N VAL A 162 -4.59 -0.31 -3.36
CA VAL A 162 -5.67 0.13 -4.26
C VAL A 162 -5.19 1.30 -5.10
N VAL A 163 -5.50 1.27 -6.40
CA VAL A 163 -5.28 2.38 -7.34
C VAL A 163 -6.62 3.03 -7.67
N HIS A 164 -6.64 4.35 -7.69
CA HIS A 164 -7.85 5.17 -7.87
C HIS A 164 -7.68 6.21 -8.97
N PHE A 165 -8.80 6.62 -9.53
CA PHE A 165 -8.90 7.91 -10.20
C PHE A 165 -8.62 9.07 -9.23
N GLY A 166 -8.35 10.26 -9.77
CA GLY A 166 -8.19 11.49 -8.99
C GLY A 166 -9.44 11.87 -8.17
N ASN A 167 -10.61 11.31 -8.50
CA ASN A 167 -11.86 11.47 -7.74
C ASN A 167 -12.07 10.37 -6.67
N ALA A 168 -11.04 9.60 -6.34
CA ALA A 168 -11.03 8.49 -5.39
C ALA A 168 -11.83 7.23 -5.77
N THR A 169 -12.41 7.16 -6.98
CA THR A 169 -13.03 5.93 -7.49
C THR A 169 -11.97 4.83 -7.65
N ARG A 170 -12.19 3.66 -7.04
CA ARG A 170 -11.27 2.51 -7.09
C ARG A 170 -11.26 1.88 -8.48
N ILE A 171 -10.08 1.67 -9.04
CA ILE A 171 -9.87 1.11 -10.39
C ILE A 171 -9.49 -0.37 -10.29
N THR A 172 -8.47 -0.66 -9.48
CA THR A 172 -7.89 -1.98 -9.29
C THR A 172 -7.26 -2.09 -7.91
N CYS A 173 -7.02 -3.31 -7.45
CA CYS A 173 -6.44 -3.59 -6.14
C CYS A 173 -5.75 -4.94 -6.13
N ALA A 174 -4.79 -5.11 -5.23
CA ALA A 174 -4.05 -6.35 -5.03
C ALA A 174 -3.64 -6.51 -3.56
N ASN A 175 -3.53 -7.76 -3.10
CA ASN A 175 -2.97 -8.06 -1.78
C ASN A 175 -1.45 -8.02 -1.82
N PHE A 176 -0.84 -7.53 -0.74
CA PHE A 176 0.57 -7.79 -0.50
C PHE A 176 0.76 -9.26 -0.14
N VAL A 177 1.70 -9.90 -0.81
CA VAL A 177 2.13 -11.26 -0.51
C VAL A 177 3.63 -11.25 -0.25
N ARG A 178 4.06 -12.02 0.76
CA ARG A 178 5.48 -12.24 1.00
C ARG A 178 6.03 -13.05 -0.16
N THR A 179 7.07 -12.55 -0.82
CA THR A 179 7.78 -13.32 -1.85
C THR A 179 8.94 -14.04 -1.18
N ASP A 180 8.91 -15.37 -1.18
CA ASP A 180 10.02 -16.15 -0.64
C ASP A 180 11.21 -16.06 -1.60
N SER A 181 12.33 -15.50 -1.13
CA SER A 181 13.60 -15.42 -1.86
C SER A 181 14.26 -16.80 -2.15
N SER A 182 13.52 -17.91 -2.07
CA SER A 182 14.02 -19.25 -2.40
C SER A 182 13.67 -19.65 -3.83
N LYS A 183 14.22 -18.93 -4.81
CA LYS A 183 14.56 -19.52 -6.11
C LYS A 183 16.08 -19.50 -6.23
N SER A 184 16.74 -20.28 -5.36
CA SER A 184 18.08 -20.78 -5.70
C SER A 184 17.95 -21.53 -7.02
N SER A 185 18.81 -21.16 -7.95
CA SER A 185 18.98 -21.72 -9.28
C SER A 185 19.17 -23.23 -9.23
N ASP A 186 18.09 -24.01 -9.21
CA ASP A 186 18.16 -25.42 -9.55
C ASP A 186 18.12 -25.52 -11.08
N ARG A 187 19.25 -25.15 -11.70
CA ARG A 187 19.54 -25.51 -13.08
C ARG A 187 19.76 -27.03 -13.07
N PRO A 188 18.90 -27.84 -13.73
CA PRO A 188 19.18 -29.26 -13.83
C PRO A 188 20.48 -29.41 -14.62
N THR A 189 21.54 -29.80 -13.92
CA THR A 189 22.79 -30.16 -14.57
C THR A 189 22.56 -31.53 -15.20
N LEU A 190 22.26 -31.55 -16.50
CA LEU A 190 22.18 -32.78 -17.29
C LEU A 190 23.50 -33.57 -17.10
N PRO A 191 23.45 -34.87 -16.75
CA PRO A 191 24.65 -35.68 -16.73
C PRO A 191 25.14 -35.90 -18.16
N ARG A 192 26.41 -35.54 -18.41
CA ARG A 192 27.13 -35.99 -19.60
C ARG A 192 27.26 -37.52 -19.53
N SER A 193 26.64 -38.21 -20.49
CA SER A 193 26.94 -39.62 -20.76
C SER A 193 28.15 -39.71 -21.68
N ILE A 194 28.97 -40.74 -21.42
CA ILE A 194 30.19 -41.14 -22.14
C ILE A 194 29.86 -41.53 -23.58
#